data_AF-A0A238C255-F1
#
_entry.id   AF-A0A238C255-F1
#
_cell.length_a   1.000
_cell.length_b   1.000
_cell.length_c   1.000
_cell.angle_alpha   90.00
_cell.angle_beta   90.00
_cell.angle_gamma   90.00
#
_symmetry.space_group_name_H-M   'P 1'
#
loop_
_entity.id
_entity.type
_entity.pdbx_description
1 polymer ?
#
loop_
_entity_poly.entity_id
_entity_poly.type
_entity_poly.pdbx_seq_one_letter_code
_entity_poly.pdbx_strand_id
1 'polypeptide(L)'
;MFASHWEYAVFSIILTFAIYKAKKEWGDGIRGLALSTAQYSLMKVEDKDPHPKNWRPQLLVLVYDTWSKDVTDKRYVNLINLAGQLKAGRGLAIVVALIKGSICSRDDQQKAEERRHFKVKERMQQDMLRVQLRGSFELFYIMMDGCFTTLFQSVGIGGLKPNTVLMNWPEKEEENAIFAELIGAVANDHCIMLAKGITTFPSSSSGRLTGHIDIWWILRDGDLLMLTAFLLKQHKVWRGCKLRIFAIAEMPEKNVELKAMLQKYIYMLRIDATIVDADMKQKDVSKTSNEQTRSAAALMLNRSGKSDISVTGESSCKDTNKKLPLKERKLTTKAKN
;
A
#
# COMPACT_ATOMS: atom_id res chain seq x y z
N MET A 1 26.21 37.16 -32.56
CA MET A 1 26.66 37.65 -31.24
C MET A 1 28.05 37.14 -30.88
N PHE A 2 28.26 35.82 -30.77
CA PHE A 2 29.58 35.24 -30.46
C PHE A 2 30.68 35.47 -31.51
N ALA A 3 30.33 35.57 -32.80
CA ALA A 3 31.31 35.81 -33.87
C ALA A 3 31.81 37.26 -33.96
N SER A 4 31.14 38.22 -33.28
CA SER A 4 31.51 39.64 -33.33
C SER A 4 32.23 40.07 -32.05
N HIS A 5 31.59 39.89 -30.90
CA HIS A 5 32.17 40.16 -29.58
C HIS A 5 31.60 39.16 -28.57
N TRP A 6 32.40 38.14 -28.26
CA TRP A 6 31.98 37.03 -27.39
C TRP A 6 31.73 37.48 -25.94
N GLU A 7 32.45 38.49 -25.45
CA GLU A 7 32.32 39.02 -24.09
C GLU A 7 30.92 39.61 -23.81
N TYR A 8 30.42 40.45 -24.72
CA TYR A 8 29.07 41.02 -24.61
C TYR A 8 27.97 39.97 -24.79
N ALA A 9 28.23 38.92 -25.60
CA ALA A 9 27.31 37.81 -25.75
C ALA A 9 27.17 37.01 -24.44
N VAL A 10 28.29 36.69 -23.78
CA VAL A 10 28.30 36.03 -22.47
C VAL A 10 27.61 36.90 -21.42
N PHE A 11 27.94 38.20 -21.37
CA PHE A 11 27.29 39.13 -20.43
C PHE A 11 25.77 39.20 -20.65
N SER A 12 25.31 39.29 -21.89
CA SER A 12 23.88 39.29 -22.21
C SER A 12 23.19 37.99 -21.80
N ILE A 13 23.82 36.83 -22.01
CA ILE A 13 23.26 35.54 -21.60
C ILE A 13 23.15 35.46 -20.06
N ILE A 14 24.17 35.90 -19.33
CA ILE A 14 24.16 35.94 -17.87
C ILE A 14 23.07 36.89 -17.36
N LEU A 15 22.94 38.08 -17.97
CA LEU A 15 21.91 39.05 -17.59
C LEU A 15 20.50 38.52 -17.87
N THR A 16 20.28 37.92 -19.04
CA THR A 16 19.00 37.28 -19.39
C THR A 16 18.68 36.13 -18.45
N PHE A 17 19.67 35.31 -18.07
CA PHE A 17 19.49 34.23 -17.10
C PHE A 17 19.16 34.76 -15.71
N ALA A 18 19.80 35.85 -15.27
CA ALA A 18 19.50 36.51 -14.00
C ALA A 18 18.07 37.08 -13.95
N ILE A 19 17.62 37.71 -15.04
CA ILE A 19 16.24 38.22 -15.18
C ILE A 19 15.24 37.07 -15.25
N TYR A 20 15.53 36.00 -16.00
CA TYR A 20 14.67 34.82 -16.06
C TYR A 20 14.50 34.17 -14.69
N LYS A 21 15.59 34.03 -13.93
CA LYS A 21 15.58 33.56 -12.54
C LYS A 21 14.79 34.48 -11.59
N ALA A 22 14.64 35.76 -11.92
CA ALA A 22 13.86 36.72 -11.15
C ALA A 22 12.34 36.63 -11.41
N LYS A 23 11.89 36.00 -12.51
CA LYS A 23 10.48 35.76 -12.78
C LYS A 23 10.00 34.59 -11.92
N LYS A 24 9.48 34.93 -10.73
CA LYS A 24 9.09 33.94 -9.72
C LYS A 24 7.59 33.69 -9.74
N GLU A 25 7.18 32.47 -10.07
CA GLU A 25 5.79 32.02 -9.88
C GLU A 25 5.48 31.70 -8.41
N TRP A 26 6.49 31.27 -7.64
CA TRP A 26 6.32 30.75 -6.28
C TRP A 26 7.03 31.59 -5.19
N GLY A 27 7.37 32.85 -5.47
CA GLY A 27 7.94 33.82 -4.51
C GLY A 27 9.39 33.58 -4.04
N ASP A 28 9.82 32.31 -3.88
CA ASP A 28 11.19 31.90 -3.56
C ASP A 28 11.84 31.17 -4.75
N GLY A 29 13.09 31.53 -5.10
CA GLY A 29 13.72 31.10 -6.35
C GLY A 29 14.11 29.62 -6.37
N ILE A 30 14.70 29.10 -5.30
CA ILE A 30 15.14 27.70 -5.22
C ILE A 30 13.95 26.77 -4.96
N ARG A 31 13.06 27.16 -4.03
CA ARG A 31 11.82 26.41 -3.76
C ARG A 31 10.88 26.42 -4.96
N GLY A 32 10.77 27.54 -5.66
CA GLY A 32 9.95 27.65 -6.87
C GLY A 32 10.43 26.75 -8.00
N LEU A 33 11.75 26.61 -8.19
CA LEU A 33 12.31 25.66 -9.14
C LEU A 33 11.96 24.21 -8.76
N ALA A 34 12.11 23.86 -7.48
CA ALA A 34 11.78 22.52 -6.98
C ALA A 34 10.29 22.19 -7.16
N LEU A 35 9.40 23.14 -6.84
CA LEU A 35 7.95 23.00 -7.01
C LEU A 35 7.57 22.87 -8.49
N SER A 36 8.13 23.70 -9.36
CA SER A 36 7.86 23.64 -10.81
C SER A 36 8.34 22.30 -11.39
N THR A 37 9.49 21.80 -10.93
CA THR A 37 10.02 20.49 -11.33
C THR A 37 9.11 19.36 -10.83
N ALA A 38 8.61 19.45 -9.60
CA ALA A 38 7.69 18.47 -9.03
C ALA A 38 6.35 18.46 -9.79
N GLN A 39 5.77 19.64 -10.04
CA GLN A 39 4.54 19.80 -10.81
C GLN A 39 4.68 19.23 -12.23
N TYR A 40 5.77 19.57 -12.92
CA TYR A 40 6.07 19.03 -14.26
C TYR A 40 6.21 17.51 -14.25
N SER A 41 6.86 16.97 -13.21
CA SER A 41 7.02 15.52 -13.06
C SER A 41 5.67 14.83 -12.80
N LEU A 42 4.83 15.40 -11.94
CA LEU A 42 3.50 14.88 -11.63
C LEU A 42 2.58 14.87 -12.84
N MET A 43 2.60 15.92 -13.68
CA MET A 43 1.80 15.97 -14.90
C MET A 43 2.21 14.91 -15.94
N LYS A 44 3.45 14.42 -15.89
CA LYS A 44 3.93 13.32 -16.75
C LYS A 44 3.60 11.94 -16.23
N VAL A 45 3.38 11.80 -14.92
CA VAL A 45 3.01 10.52 -14.33
C VAL A 45 1.51 10.32 -14.56
N GLU A 46 1.18 9.52 -15.57
CA GLU A 46 -0.20 9.14 -15.83
C GLU A 46 -0.76 8.29 -14.69
N ASP A 47 -2.03 8.52 -14.32
CA ASP A 47 -2.78 7.74 -13.32
C ASP A 47 -3.35 6.45 -13.95
N LYS A 48 -2.51 5.71 -14.70
CA LYS A 48 -2.88 4.42 -15.29
C LYS A 48 -2.43 3.30 -14.37
N ASP A 49 -3.24 2.25 -14.29
CA ASP A 49 -2.87 1.05 -13.54
C ASP A 49 -1.54 0.49 -14.08
N PRO A 50 -0.56 0.24 -13.19
CA PRO A 50 0.70 -0.35 -13.61
C PRO A 50 0.41 -1.73 -14.17
N HIS A 51 1.05 -2.07 -15.29
CA HIS A 51 1.03 -3.43 -15.79
C HIS A 51 1.43 -4.41 -14.67
N PRO A 52 0.77 -5.57 -14.50
CA PRO A 52 0.99 -6.48 -13.36
C PRO A 52 2.47 -6.82 -13.10
N LYS A 53 3.28 -6.97 -14.15
CA LYS A 53 4.74 -7.22 -14.08
C LYS A 53 5.55 -6.09 -13.42
N ASN A 54 5.07 -4.85 -13.48
CA ASN A 54 5.73 -3.66 -12.94
C ASN A 54 5.14 -3.19 -11.62
N TRP A 55 4.19 -3.95 -11.06
CA TRP A 55 3.60 -3.62 -9.78
C TRP A 55 4.67 -3.59 -8.67
N ARG A 56 4.63 -2.53 -7.86
CA ARG A 56 5.53 -2.34 -6.70
C ARG A 56 4.69 -1.82 -5.53
N PRO A 57 4.93 -2.30 -4.30
CA PRO A 57 4.19 -1.83 -3.15
C PRO A 57 4.59 -0.39 -2.81
N GLN A 58 3.65 0.54 -2.92
CA GLN A 58 3.71 1.89 -2.37
C GLN A 58 2.94 1.87 -1.06
N LEU A 59 3.67 2.02 0.05
CA LEU A 59 3.16 1.71 1.38
C LEU A 59 2.43 2.91 1.97
N LEU A 60 1.22 2.67 2.48
CA LEU A 60 0.53 3.52 3.43
C LEU A 60 0.60 2.85 4.79
N VAL A 61 1.48 3.34 5.67
CA VAL A 61 1.70 2.77 7.00
C VAL A 61 0.75 3.44 7.98
N LEU A 62 -0.20 2.68 8.50
CA LEU A 62 -1.17 3.18 9.46
C LEU A 62 -0.69 2.89 10.88
N VAL A 63 -0.41 3.95 11.63
CA VAL A 63 0.03 3.87 13.02
C VAL A 63 -1.14 4.26 13.91
N TYR A 64 -1.66 3.27 14.63
CA TYR A 64 -2.60 3.49 15.71
C TYR A 64 -1.84 3.53 17.04
N ASP A 65 -1.92 4.65 17.74
CA ASP A 65 -1.39 4.79 19.10
C ASP A 65 -2.33 5.72 19.90
N THR A 66 -2.31 5.59 21.22
CA THR A 66 -3.10 6.43 22.11
C THR A 66 -2.41 7.76 22.45
N TRP A 67 -1.16 7.98 22.01
CA TRP A 67 -0.39 9.25 22.03
C TRP A 67 -0.42 10.07 23.34
N SER A 68 -0.91 9.47 24.42
CA SER A 68 -1.31 10.14 25.66
C SER A 68 -0.27 9.98 26.77
N LYS A 69 0.73 9.11 26.59
CA LYS A 69 1.75 8.81 27.59
C LYS A 69 3.14 8.92 26.95
N ASP A 70 4.14 9.34 27.72
CA ASP A 70 5.56 9.35 27.30
C ASP A 70 6.10 7.94 26.98
N VAL A 71 5.31 6.91 27.27
CA VAL A 71 5.58 5.52 26.89
C VAL A 71 5.34 5.33 25.41
N THR A 72 6.43 5.12 24.68
CA THR A 72 6.42 4.77 23.25
C THR A 72 6.03 3.30 23.08
N ASP A 73 4.94 3.04 22.37
CA ASP A 73 4.58 1.66 22.00
C ASP A 73 5.61 1.10 21.00
N LYS A 74 6.26 -0.02 21.35
CA LYS A 74 7.22 -0.69 20.47
C LYS A 74 6.56 -1.17 19.18
N ARG A 75 5.24 -1.37 19.17
CA ARG A 75 4.49 -1.86 18.00
C ARG A 75 4.63 -0.93 16.80
N TYR A 76 4.47 0.38 16.96
CA TYR A 76 4.59 1.30 15.83
C TYR A 76 6.04 1.47 15.38
N VAL A 77 6.99 1.51 16.31
CA VAL A 77 8.42 1.65 16.00
C VAL A 77 8.88 0.48 15.14
N ASN A 78 8.47 -0.74 15.51
CA ASN A 78 8.79 -1.93 14.74
C ASN A 78 8.04 -1.99 13.40
N LEU A 79 6.81 -1.46 13.32
CA LEU A 79 6.08 -1.34 12.06
C LEU A 79 6.78 -0.42 11.05
N ILE A 80 7.29 0.74 11.52
CA ILE A 80 8.09 1.65 10.69
C ILE A 80 9.41 0.99 10.29
N ASN A 81 10.05 0.25 11.19
CA ASN A 81 11.24 -0.54 10.87
C ASN A 81 10.94 -1.56 9.77
N LEU A 82 9.85 -2.33 9.88
CA LEU A 82 9.43 -3.28 8.86
C LEU A 82 9.17 -2.59 7.51
N ALA A 83 8.50 -1.43 7.51
CA ALA A 83 8.23 -0.66 6.30
C ALA A 83 9.53 -0.22 5.61
N GLY A 84 10.51 0.29 6.36
CA GLY A 84 11.81 0.67 5.80
C GLY A 84 12.66 -0.51 5.37
N GLN A 85 12.56 -1.66 6.04
CA GLN A 85 13.19 -2.91 5.59
C GLN A 85 12.60 -3.39 4.27
N LEU A 86 11.28 -3.33 4.10
CA LEU A 86 10.59 -3.73 2.87
C LEU A 86 10.90 -2.79 1.69
N LYS A 87 11.01 -1.48 1.94
CA LYS A 87 11.30 -0.48 0.91
C LYS A 87 12.77 -0.32 0.61
N ALA A 88 13.66 -0.70 1.54
CA ALA A 88 15.12 -0.56 1.44
C ALA A 88 15.55 0.86 0.95
N GLY A 89 14.85 1.90 1.43
CA GLY A 89 15.09 3.30 1.07
C GLY A 89 14.62 3.73 -0.33
N ARG A 90 13.78 2.93 -1.01
CA ARG A 90 13.29 3.20 -2.37
C ARG A 90 11.77 3.30 -2.43
N GLY A 91 11.28 4.06 -3.40
CA GLY A 91 9.85 4.27 -3.64
C GLY A 91 9.20 5.19 -2.61
N LEU A 92 7.88 5.35 -2.71
CA LEU A 92 7.08 6.19 -1.83
C LEU A 92 6.55 5.36 -0.66
N ALA A 93 6.65 5.93 0.54
CA ALA A 93 5.89 5.50 1.70
C ALA A 93 5.20 6.72 2.31
N ILE A 94 3.97 6.56 2.74
CA ILE A 94 3.23 7.58 3.48
C ILE A 94 2.92 6.98 4.84
N VAL A 95 3.33 7.65 5.91
CA VAL A 95 3.02 7.21 7.28
C VAL A 95 1.89 8.09 7.79
N VAL A 96 0.78 7.46 8.18
CA VAL A 96 -0.38 8.16 8.75
C VAL A 96 -0.50 7.78 10.22
N ALA A 97 -0.37 8.78 11.10
CA ALA A 97 -0.70 8.63 12.51
C ALA A 97 -2.19 8.85 12.71
N LEU A 98 -2.87 7.85 13.24
CA LEU A 98 -4.29 7.91 13.59
C LEU A 98 -4.42 8.39 15.04
N ILE A 99 -5.15 9.48 15.23
CA ILE A 99 -5.46 10.04 16.56
C ILE A 99 -6.96 10.03 16.77
N LYS A 100 -7.41 9.43 17.87
CA LYS A 100 -8.81 9.55 18.32
C LYS A 100 -9.00 10.92 18.96
N GLY A 101 -9.80 11.79 18.37
CA GLY A 101 -10.04 13.13 18.87
C GLY A 101 -11.12 13.86 18.08
N SER A 102 -11.79 14.82 18.71
CA SER A 102 -12.71 15.73 18.06
C SER A 102 -12.00 17.07 17.86
N ILE A 103 -11.97 17.59 16.63
CA ILE A 103 -11.41 18.92 16.30
C ILE A 103 -12.26 20.06 16.92
N CYS A 104 -13.46 19.74 17.41
CA CYS A 104 -14.43 20.73 17.89
C CYS A 104 -14.41 20.85 19.42
N SER A 105 -13.42 21.54 20.01
CA SER A 105 -13.54 22.06 21.39
C SER A 105 -12.53 23.17 21.72
N ARG A 106 -12.98 24.17 22.52
CA ARG A 106 -12.34 25.39 23.09
C ARG A 106 -10.85 25.67 22.77
N ASP A 107 -10.50 26.94 22.52
CA ASP A 107 -9.15 27.43 22.18
C ASP A 107 -7.97 26.86 23.01
N ASP A 108 -8.14 26.59 24.30
CA ASP A 108 -7.09 26.00 25.15
C ASP A 108 -6.85 24.51 24.85
N GLN A 109 -7.88 23.76 24.43
CA GLN A 109 -7.75 22.39 23.93
C GLN A 109 -7.15 22.38 22.53
N GLN A 110 -7.52 23.33 21.67
CA GLN A 110 -6.92 23.46 20.34
C GLN A 110 -5.40 23.70 20.40
N LYS A 111 -4.94 24.61 21.28
CA LYS A 111 -3.49 24.82 21.50
C LYS A 111 -2.79 23.56 22.03
N ALA A 112 -3.46 22.79 22.88
CA ALA A 112 -2.90 21.54 23.40
C ALA A 112 -2.82 20.45 22.30
N GLU A 113 -3.81 20.40 21.41
CA GLU A 113 -3.86 19.51 20.25
C GLU A 113 -2.81 19.88 19.20
N GLU A 114 -2.63 21.17 18.92
CA GLU A 114 -1.57 21.66 18.03
C GLU A 114 -0.18 21.29 18.55
N ARG A 115 0.05 21.43 19.87
CA ARG A 115 1.31 21.00 20.50
C ARG A 115 1.51 19.49 20.40
N ARG A 116 0.44 18.70 20.57
CA ARG A 116 0.49 17.23 20.37
C ARG A 116 0.80 16.90 18.92
N HIS A 117 0.11 17.52 17.98
CA HIS A 117 0.30 17.36 16.54
C HIS A 117 1.75 17.65 16.14
N PHE A 118 2.32 18.76 16.62
CA PHE A 118 3.72 19.11 16.36
C PHE A 118 4.70 18.06 16.91
N LYS A 119 4.51 17.64 18.17
CA LYS A 119 5.36 16.62 18.82
C LYS A 119 5.30 15.26 18.11
N VAL A 120 4.11 14.83 17.72
CA VAL A 120 3.90 13.56 17.01
C VAL A 120 4.57 13.61 15.64
N LYS A 121 4.36 14.71 14.91
CA LYS A 121 4.97 14.94 13.60
C LYS A 121 6.49 14.92 13.67
N GLU A 122 7.08 15.64 14.60
CA GLU A 122 8.53 15.68 14.79
C GLU A 122 9.10 14.29 15.11
N ARG A 123 8.48 13.58 16.07
CA ARG A 123 8.89 12.22 16.44
C ARG A 123 8.83 11.27 15.24
N MET A 124 7.72 11.29 14.51
CA MET A 124 7.53 10.41 13.35
C MET A 124 8.50 10.71 12.21
N GLN A 125 8.76 11.99 11.95
CA GLN A 125 9.78 12.39 10.98
C GLN A 125 11.18 11.90 11.38
N GLN A 126 11.54 11.99 12.66
CA GLN A 126 12.81 11.46 13.15
C GLN A 126 12.89 9.94 12.98
N ASP A 127 11.83 9.20 13.30
CA ASP A 127 11.81 7.74 13.14
C ASP A 127 11.87 7.30 11.68
N MET A 128 11.16 7.99 10.78
CA MET A 128 11.26 7.75 9.34
C MET A 128 12.68 7.97 8.82
N LEU A 129 13.36 9.03 9.26
CA LEU A 129 14.74 9.32 8.89
C LEU A 129 15.71 8.26 9.40
N ARG A 130 15.52 7.74 10.62
CA ARG A 130 16.34 6.66 11.20
C ARG A 130 16.29 5.38 10.37
N VAL A 131 15.12 5.04 9.84
CA VAL A 131 14.92 3.84 9.00
C VAL A 131 15.17 4.13 7.51
N GLN A 132 15.59 5.35 7.15
CA GLN A 132 15.80 5.79 5.77
C GLN A 132 14.54 5.62 4.89
N LEU A 133 13.36 5.75 5.49
CA LEU A 133 12.10 5.65 4.77
C LEU A 133 11.85 6.95 4.00
N ARG A 134 11.92 6.88 2.66
CA ARG A 134 11.63 8.03 1.79
C ARG A 134 10.13 8.20 1.66
N GLY A 135 9.62 9.31 2.17
CA GLY A 135 8.17 9.44 2.31
C GLY A 135 7.71 10.72 2.98
N SER A 136 6.40 10.84 3.03
CA SER A 136 5.69 11.90 3.76
C SER A 136 5.06 11.34 5.02
N PHE A 137 4.85 12.21 6.00
CA PHE A 137 4.09 11.91 7.20
C PHE A 137 2.84 12.77 7.23
N GLU A 138 1.70 12.14 7.51
CA GLU A 138 0.40 12.79 7.65
C GLU A 138 -0.22 12.39 8.99
N LEU A 139 -1.01 13.29 9.58
CA LEU A 139 -1.72 13.04 10.82
C LEU A 139 -3.21 13.13 10.56
N PHE A 140 -3.96 12.14 11.02
CA PHE A 140 -5.36 12.00 10.70
C PHE A 140 -6.19 11.75 11.96
N TYR A 141 -7.23 12.57 12.15
CA TYR A 141 -8.13 12.48 13.30
C TYR A 141 -9.32 11.58 12.98
N ILE A 142 -9.56 10.59 13.83
CA ILE A 142 -10.73 9.72 13.75
C ILE A 142 -11.84 10.38 14.55
N MET A 143 -12.83 10.95 13.84
CA MET A 143 -13.95 11.69 14.41
C MET A 143 -15.29 10.96 14.29
N MET A 144 -15.55 10.31 13.16
CA MET A 144 -16.85 9.75 12.78
C MET A 144 -16.68 8.46 11.97
N ASP A 145 -17.78 7.71 11.84
CA ASP A 145 -17.87 6.56 10.93
C ASP A 145 -17.64 7.03 9.47
N GLY A 146 -16.75 6.35 8.73
CA GLY A 146 -16.38 6.72 7.36
C GLY A 146 -15.16 7.64 7.22
N CYS A 147 -14.45 7.93 8.31
CA CYS A 147 -13.18 8.65 8.26
C CYS A 147 -12.15 7.91 7.40
N PHE A 148 -12.09 6.57 7.47
CA PHE A 148 -11.11 5.79 6.71
C PHE A 148 -11.34 5.79 5.20
N THR A 149 -12.59 5.77 4.74
CA THR A 149 -12.88 5.87 3.30
C THR A 149 -12.40 7.21 2.74
N THR A 150 -12.63 8.29 3.49
CA THR A 150 -12.12 9.63 3.14
C THR A 150 -10.60 9.66 3.12
N LEU A 151 -9.94 9.02 4.09
CA LEU A 151 -8.49 8.91 4.13
C LEU A 151 -7.95 8.23 2.86
N PHE A 152 -8.42 7.01 2.54
CA PHE A 152 -7.91 6.29 1.36
C PHE A 152 -8.21 7.01 0.04
N GLN A 153 -9.32 7.75 -0.05
CA GLN A 153 -9.65 8.54 -1.25
C GLN A 153 -8.82 9.83 -1.38
N SER A 154 -8.32 10.38 -0.28
CA SER A 154 -7.60 11.67 -0.27
C SER A 154 -6.08 11.53 -0.19
N VAL A 155 -5.55 10.36 0.17
CA VAL A 155 -4.11 10.15 0.31
C VAL A 155 -3.41 10.06 -1.04
N GLY A 156 -2.33 10.83 -1.19
CA GLY A 156 -1.50 10.87 -2.38
C GLY A 156 -1.91 11.96 -3.38
N ILE A 157 -1.14 12.09 -4.46
CA ILE A 157 -1.37 13.11 -5.50
C ILE A 157 -1.10 12.57 -6.90
N GLY A 158 -2.10 12.68 -7.80
CA GLY A 158 -2.01 12.12 -9.16
C GLY A 158 -1.66 10.63 -9.13
N GLY A 159 -0.71 10.20 -9.96
CA GLY A 159 -0.20 8.83 -9.94
C GLY A 159 0.73 8.47 -8.76
N LEU A 160 1.03 9.40 -7.85
CA LEU A 160 1.76 9.12 -6.60
C LEU A 160 0.77 8.80 -5.47
N LYS A 161 0.09 7.65 -5.60
CA LYS A 161 -0.83 7.11 -4.59
C LYS A 161 -0.26 5.83 -3.98
N PRO A 162 -0.54 5.56 -2.69
CA PRO A 162 -0.25 4.27 -2.11
C PRO A 162 -1.19 3.20 -2.69
N ASN A 163 -0.68 1.98 -2.85
CA ASN A 163 -1.46 0.83 -3.31
C ASN A 163 -1.48 -0.31 -2.28
N THR A 164 -0.72 -0.17 -1.19
CA THR A 164 -0.58 -1.19 -0.16
C THR A 164 -0.68 -0.55 1.22
N VAL A 165 -1.67 -0.96 1.99
CA VAL A 165 -1.86 -0.51 3.37
C VAL A 165 -1.15 -1.47 4.32
N LEU A 166 -0.22 -0.96 5.11
CA LEU A 166 0.51 -1.71 6.12
C LEU A 166 0.03 -1.29 7.51
N MET A 167 -0.46 -2.24 8.30
CA MET A 167 -0.93 -1.98 9.67
C MET A 167 -0.63 -3.16 10.60
N ASN A 168 -0.76 -2.93 11.90
CA ASN A 168 -0.62 -3.98 12.89
C ASN A 168 -1.92 -4.79 13.04
N TRP A 169 -1.77 -6.06 13.42
CA TRP A 169 -2.90 -6.88 13.87
C TRP A 169 -3.47 -6.31 15.17
N PRO A 170 -4.80 -6.15 15.29
CA PRO A 170 -5.41 -5.65 16.51
C PRO A 170 -5.29 -6.68 17.64
N GLU A 171 -4.83 -6.25 18.81
CA GLU A 171 -4.73 -7.11 20.00
C GLU A 171 -5.81 -6.78 21.02
N LYS A 172 -6.25 -5.52 21.06
CA LYS A 172 -7.27 -5.04 21.99
C LYS A 172 -8.64 -5.05 21.34
N GLU A 173 -9.67 -5.28 22.16
CA GLU A 173 -11.05 -5.30 21.70
C GLU A 173 -11.50 -3.94 21.11
N GLU A 174 -11.03 -2.83 21.68
CA GLU A 174 -11.27 -1.48 21.15
C GLU A 174 -10.66 -1.28 19.75
N GLU A 175 -9.51 -1.92 19.48
CA GLU A 175 -8.83 -1.86 18.18
C GLU A 175 -9.60 -2.68 17.12
N ASN A 176 -10.35 -3.72 17.52
CA ASN A 176 -11.09 -4.59 16.61
C ASN A 176 -12.20 -3.86 15.85
N ALA A 177 -12.92 -2.95 16.51
CA ALA A 177 -13.98 -2.18 15.86
C ALA A 177 -13.41 -1.27 14.76
N ILE A 178 -12.33 -0.55 15.09
CA ILE A 178 -11.59 0.32 14.16
C ILE A 178 -11.02 -0.51 13.01
N PHE A 179 -10.44 -1.67 13.33
CA PHE A 179 -9.90 -2.59 12.33
C PHE A 179 -10.97 -3.11 11.37
N ALA A 180 -12.16 -3.49 11.86
CA ALA A 180 -13.25 -3.95 11.02
C ALA A 180 -13.74 -2.86 10.06
N GLU A 181 -13.87 -1.63 10.55
CA GLU A 181 -14.21 -0.47 9.71
C GLU A 181 -13.15 -0.24 8.63
N LEU A 182 -11.88 -0.30 9.02
CA LEU A 182 -10.74 -0.09 8.13
C LEU A 182 -10.69 -1.14 7.03
N ILE A 183 -10.83 -2.43 7.36
CA ILE A 183 -10.91 -3.50 6.34
C ILE A 183 -12.10 -3.26 5.40
N GLY A 184 -13.24 -2.81 5.93
CA GLY A 184 -14.40 -2.43 5.12
C GLY A 184 -14.15 -1.22 4.20
N ALA A 185 -13.28 -0.29 4.60
CA ALA A 185 -12.91 0.90 3.82
C ALA A 185 -11.85 0.60 2.75
N VAL A 186 -10.92 -0.31 3.04
CA VAL A 186 -9.82 -0.70 2.14
C VAL A 186 -10.28 -1.61 1.00
N ALA A 187 -11.49 -2.16 1.08
CA ALA A 187 -12.07 -3.07 0.07
C ALA A 187 -12.08 -2.52 -1.38
N ASN A 188 -11.80 -1.23 -1.58
CA ASN A 188 -11.78 -0.53 -2.86
C ASN A 188 -10.37 -0.43 -3.47
N ASP A 189 -9.80 -1.55 -3.94
CA ASP A 189 -8.57 -1.61 -4.79
C ASP A 189 -7.19 -1.47 -4.13
N HIS A 190 -7.06 -1.52 -2.79
CA HIS A 190 -5.73 -1.56 -2.16
C HIS A 190 -5.38 -2.96 -1.62
N CYS A 191 -4.10 -3.28 -1.68
CA CYS A 191 -3.53 -4.43 -1.00
C CYS A 191 -3.47 -4.18 0.52
N ILE A 192 -3.84 -5.16 1.34
CA ILE A 192 -3.70 -5.09 2.79
C ILE A 192 -2.56 -5.99 3.23
N MET A 193 -1.63 -5.44 4.02
CA MET A 193 -0.58 -6.17 4.72
C MET A 193 -0.75 -6.00 6.23
N LEU A 194 -0.96 -7.13 6.93
CA LEU A 194 -1.14 -7.16 8.37
C LEU A 194 0.10 -7.75 9.06
N ALA A 195 0.71 -6.97 9.95
CA ALA A 195 1.82 -7.42 10.77
C ALA A 195 1.30 -7.94 12.12
N LYS A 196 1.33 -9.27 12.32
CA LYS A 196 1.01 -9.91 13.60
C LYS A 196 2.28 -10.16 14.40
N GLY A 197 2.26 -9.86 15.70
CA GLY A 197 3.42 -10.06 16.59
C GLY A 197 4.59 -9.11 16.28
N ILE A 198 4.31 -7.91 15.81
CA ILE A 198 5.33 -6.93 15.37
C ILE A 198 6.35 -6.57 16.48
N THR A 199 6.03 -6.81 17.75
CA THR A 199 6.92 -6.57 18.89
C THR A 199 8.20 -7.42 18.84
N THR A 200 8.17 -8.59 18.19
CA THR A 200 9.31 -9.51 18.07
C THR A 200 10.16 -9.28 16.82
N PHE A 201 9.73 -8.37 15.93
CA PHE A 201 10.43 -8.13 14.68
C PHE A 201 11.80 -7.46 14.89
N PRO A 202 12.78 -7.75 14.03
CA PRO A 202 14.12 -7.16 14.14
C PRO A 202 14.08 -5.66 13.84
N SER A 203 14.89 -4.91 14.58
CA SER A 203 15.15 -3.50 14.26
C SER A 203 16.06 -3.37 13.03
N SER A 204 16.09 -2.20 12.41
CA SER A 204 16.97 -1.95 11.25
C SER A 204 18.46 -1.87 11.60
N SER A 205 18.79 -1.77 12.90
CA SER A 205 20.15 -1.87 13.45
C SER A 205 20.55 -3.29 13.82
N SER A 206 19.63 -4.25 13.77
CA SER A 206 19.92 -5.65 14.06
C SER A 206 20.90 -6.24 13.05
N GLY A 207 21.69 -7.22 13.50
CA GLY A 207 22.61 -7.97 12.66
C GLY A 207 21.89 -8.78 11.57
N ARG A 208 22.68 -9.41 10.69
CA ARG A 208 22.14 -10.29 9.66
C ARG A 208 21.48 -11.50 10.33
N LEU A 209 20.22 -11.74 10.00
CA LEU A 209 19.50 -12.94 10.41
C LEU A 209 19.84 -14.12 9.50
N THR A 210 19.88 -15.31 10.10
CA THR A 210 20.04 -16.59 9.42
C THR A 210 18.87 -17.47 9.79
N GLY A 211 18.19 -18.05 8.81
CA GLY A 211 17.00 -18.85 9.04
C GLY A 211 16.18 -19.02 7.77
N HIS A 212 14.88 -19.18 7.94
CA HIS A 212 13.94 -19.38 6.84
C HIS A 212 12.86 -18.29 6.83
N ILE A 213 12.46 -17.86 5.64
CA ILE A 213 11.22 -17.11 5.42
C ILE A 213 10.27 -18.07 4.74
N ASP A 214 9.20 -18.40 5.45
CA ASP A 214 8.22 -19.38 5.03
C ASP A 214 7.01 -18.69 4.41
N ILE A 215 6.70 -19.04 3.17
CA ILE A 215 5.60 -18.48 2.40
C ILE A 215 4.52 -19.55 2.29
N TRP A 216 3.36 -19.29 2.87
CA TRP A 216 2.19 -20.17 2.79
C TRP A 216 1.30 -19.72 1.65
N TRP A 217 1.40 -20.43 0.52
CA TRP A 217 0.60 -20.18 -0.67
C TRP A 217 -0.69 -21.01 -0.61
N ILE A 218 -1.76 -20.40 -0.12
CA ILE A 218 -3.07 -21.06 0.08
C ILE A 218 -4.10 -20.62 -0.98
N LEU A 219 -3.92 -19.46 -1.63
CA LEU A 219 -4.94 -18.82 -2.49
C LEU A 219 -4.34 -18.16 -3.75
N ARG A 220 -5.15 -17.43 -4.53
CA ARG A 220 -4.80 -16.85 -5.84
C ARG A 220 -3.73 -15.74 -5.81
N ASP A 221 -3.41 -15.16 -4.65
CA ASP A 221 -2.54 -13.97 -4.55
C ASP A 221 -1.07 -14.26 -4.21
N GLY A 222 -0.58 -15.47 -4.50
CA GLY A 222 0.79 -15.83 -4.12
C GLY A 222 1.90 -15.05 -4.83
N ASP A 223 1.61 -14.42 -5.98
CA ASP A 223 2.55 -13.54 -6.68
C ASP A 223 2.99 -12.36 -5.81
N LEU A 224 2.04 -11.76 -5.09
CA LEU A 224 2.31 -10.66 -4.17
C LEU A 224 3.12 -11.13 -2.96
N LEU A 225 2.82 -12.32 -2.43
CA LEU A 225 3.57 -12.91 -1.31
C LEU A 225 5.02 -13.18 -1.71
N MET A 226 5.23 -13.73 -2.91
CA MET A 226 6.55 -13.97 -3.48
C MET A 226 7.32 -12.67 -3.70
N LEU A 227 6.66 -11.65 -4.26
CA LEU A 227 7.27 -10.33 -4.45
C LEU A 227 7.67 -9.71 -3.10
N THR A 228 6.80 -9.80 -2.11
CA THR A 228 7.04 -9.25 -0.77
C THR A 228 8.24 -9.92 -0.10
N ALA A 229 8.29 -11.25 -0.11
CA ALA A 229 9.41 -12.00 0.45
C ALA A 229 10.73 -11.71 -0.31
N PHE A 230 10.66 -11.60 -1.64
CA PHE A 230 11.80 -11.23 -2.46
C PHE A 230 12.33 -9.83 -2.13
N LEU A 231 11.45 -8.83 -2.02
CA LEU A 231 11.81 -7.46 -1.64
C LEU A 231 12.43 -7.42 -0.24
N LEU A 232 11.83 -8.14 0.71
CA LEU A 232 12.34 -8.21 2.08
C LEU A 232 13.76 -8.78 2.14
N LYS A 233 14.06 -9.84 1.37
CA LYS A 233 15.39 -10.48 1.29
C LYS A 233 16.48 -9.56 0.73
N GLN A 234 16.13 -8.49 0.00
CA GLN A 234 17.13 -7.53 -0.49
C GLN A 234 17.77 -6.72 0.66
N HIS A 235 17.02 -6.53 1.75
CA HIS A 235 17.48 -5.80 2.92
C HIS A 235 18.60 -6.55 3.68
N LYS A 236 19.53 -5.79 4.26
CA LYS A 236 20.73 -6.34 4.94
C LYS A 236 20.41 -7.35 6.06
N VAL A 237 19.28 -7.16 6.74
CA VAL A 237 18.82 -7.99 7.86
C VAL A 237 18.39 -9.38 7.37
N TRP A 238 17.62 -9.45 6.27
CA TRP A 238 16.98 -10.68 5.79
C TRP A 238 17.77 -11.40 4.70
N ARG A 239 18.86 -10.81 4.20
CA ARG A 239 19.68 -11.37 3.11
C ARG A 239 20.23 -12.76 3.40
N GLY A 240 20.45 -13.10 4.67
CA GLY A 240 20.94 -14.41 5.10
C GLY A 240 19.86 -15.50 5.19
N CYS A 241 18.59 -15.15 5.01
CA CYS A 241 17.48 -16.10 5.12
C CYS A 241 17.22 -16.84 3.80
N LYS A 242 16.89 -18.13 3.90
CA LYS A 242 16.45 -18.96 2.77
C LYS A 242 14.93 -18.91 2.63
N LEU A 243 14.42 -18.86 1.40
CA LEU A 243 12.98 -18.84 1.15
C LEU A 243 12.46 -20.28 1.07
N ARG A 244 11.35 -20.58 1.76
CA ARG A 244 10.63 -21.84 1.62
C ARG A 244 9.17 -21.56 1.25
N ILE A 245 8.63 -22.30 0.29
CA ILE A 245 7.26 -22.12 -0.18
C ILE A 245 6.46 -23.38 0.13
N PHE A 246 5.40 -23.21 0.90
CA PHE A 246 4.42 -24.24 1.22
C PHE A 246 3.21 -24.00 0.31
N ALA A 247 3.09 -24.83 -0.72
CA ALA A 247 1.98 -24.74 -1.66
C ALA A 247 0.86 -25.69 -1.21
N ILE A 248 -0.30 -25.13 -0.90
CA ILE A 248 -1.48 -25.89 -0.50
C ILE A 248 -2.52 -25.72 -1.60
N ALA A 249 -2.77 -26.78 -2.38
CA ALA A 249 -3.88 -26.77 -3.33
C ALA A 249 -5.21 -27.03 -2.61
N GLU A 250 -6.29 -26.49 -3.19
CA GLU A 250 -7.66 -26.74 -2.74
C GLU A 250 -8.05 -28.22 -2.87
N MET A 251 -7.49 -28.90 -3.88
CA MET A 251 -7.63 -30.34 -4.09
C MET A 251 -6.25 -30.98 -4.02
N PRO A 252 -6.01 -31.96 -3.12
CA PRO A 252 -4.69 -32.54 -2.88
C PRO A 252 -4.11 -33.23 -4.13
N GLU A 253 -4.96 -33.75 -5.01
CA GLU A 253 -4.57 -34.38 -6.28
C GLU A 253 -3.87 -33.38 -7.24
N LYS A 254 -4.15 -32.08 -7.11
CA LYS A 254 -3.52 -31.02 -7.93
C LYS A 254 -2.20 -30.50 -7.36
N ASN A 255 -1.75 -30.99 -6.20
CA ASN A 255 -0.49 -30.53 -5.59
C ASN A 255 0.72 -30.75 -6.49
N VAL A 256 0.75 -31.86 -7.25
CA VAL A 256 1.86 -32.18 -8.16
C VAL A 256 1.94 -31.18 -9.31
N GLU A 257 0.80 -30.85 -9.93
CA GLU A 257 0.73 -29.84 -10.99
C GLU A 257 1.07 -28.45 -10.49
N LEU A 258 0.56 -28.09 -9.30
CA LEU A 258 0.86 -26.81 -8.64
C LEU A 258 2.36 -26.67 -8.37
N LYS A 259 3.02 -27.74 -7.90
CA LYS A 259 4.46 -27.77 -7.67
C LYS A 259 5.26 -27.56 -8.95
N ALA A 260 4.90 -28.26 -10.03
CA ALA A 260 5.57 -28.09 -11.33
C ALA A 260 5.40 -26.65 -11.88
N MET A 261 4.19 -26.09 -11.76
CA MET A 261 3.91 -24.70 -12.11
C MET A 261 4.76 -23.72 -11.29
N LEU A 262 4.78 -23.88 -9.97
CA LEU A 262 5.56 -23.03 -9.07
C LEU A 262 7.06 -23.13 -9.32
N GLN A 263 7.58 -24.34 -9.59
CA GLN A 263 8.99 -24.55 -9.89
C GLN A 263 9.39 -23.81 -11.18
N LYS A 264 8.55 -23.89 -12.22
CA LYS A 264 8.74 -23.12 -13.45
C LYS A 264 8.68 -21.61 -13.17
N TYR A 265 7.75 -21.17 -12.33
CA TYR A 265 7.56 -19.75 -12.00
C TYR A 265 8.74 -19.15 -11.23
N ILE A 266 9.21 -19.84 -10.18
CA ILE A 266 10.39 -19.47 -9.40
C ILE A 266 11.63 -19.36 -10.30
N TYR A 267 11.79 -20.31 -11.24
CA TYR A 267 12.86 -20.28 -12.23
C TYR A 267 12.79 -19.05 -13.14
N MET A 268 11.61 -18.73 -13.68
CA MET A 268 11.42 -17.52 -14.51
C MET A 268 11.71 -16.23 -13.74
N LEU A 269 11.30 -16.17 -12.47
CA LEU A 269 11.54 -15.01 -11.61
C LEU A 269 12.98 -14.92 -11.07
N ARG A 270 13.81 -15.95 -11.28
CA ARG A 270 15.17 -16.07 -10.74
C ARG A 270 15.22 -15.89 -9.22
N ILE A 271 14.21 -16.42 -8.53
CA ILE A 271 14.13 -16.40 -7.07
C ILE A 271 14.72 -17.72 -6.55
N ASP A 272 15.63 -17.64 -5.59
CA ASP A 272 16.15 -18.83 -4.90
C ASP A 272 15.23 -19.20 -3.72
N ALA A 273 14.33 -20.15 -3.97
CA ALA A 273 13.35 -20.65 -3.02
C ALA A 273 13.16 -22.17 -3.14
N THR A 274 13.03 -22.84 -2.00
CA THR A 274 12.76 -24.28 -1.94
C THR A 274 11.27 -24.55 -1.76
N ILE A 275 10.68 -25.41 -2.57
CA ILE A 275 9.27 -25.82 -2.41
C ILE A 275 9.22 -26.98 -1.40
N VAL A 276 8.39 -26.84 -0.37
CA VAL A 276 8.19 -27.85 0.67
C VAL A 276 6.81 -28.47 0.49
N ASP A 277 6.76 -29.80 0.54
CA ASP A 277 5.50 -30.55 0.46
C ASP A 277 4.80 -30.45 1.83
N ALA A 278 3.62 -29.83 1.83
CA ALA A 278 2.80 -29.70 3.03
C ALA A 278 1.84 -30.90 3.11
N ASP A 279 2.24 -31.96 3.81
CA ASP A 279 1.34 -33.04 4.21
C ASP A 279 0.42 -32.55 5.37
N MET A 280 -0.45 -31.57 5.09
CA MET A 280 -1.48 -31.20 6.06
C MET A 280 -2.58 -32.27 6.06
N LYS A 281 -2.89 -32.82 7.23
CA LYS A 281 -4.07 -33.66 7.45
C LYS A 281 -5.32 -32.86 7.01
N GLN A 282 -6.04 -33.40 6.03
CA GLN A 282 -7.09 -32.80 5.19
C GLN A 282 -8.28 -32.09 5.89
N LYS A 283 -8.35 -32.01 7.23
CA LYS A 283 -9.56 -31.60 7.95
C LYS A 283 -9.70 -30.10 8.22
N ASP A 284 -8.61 -29.33 8.16
CA ASP A 284 -8.61 -27.93 8.60
C ASP A 284 -8.70 -26.90 7.47
N VAL A 285 -8.12 -27.19 6.28
CA VAL A 285 -8.07 -26.25 5.15
C VAL A 285 -9.46 -26.06 4.48
N SER A 286 -10.26 -27.13 4.39
CA SER A 286 -11.59 -27.10 3.77
C SER A 286 -12.62 -26.29 4.57
N LYS A 287 -12.44 -26.18 5.89
CA LYS A 287 -13.25 -25.29 6.74
C LYS A 287 -12.88 -23.83 6.53
N THR A 288 -11.58 -23.51 6.51
CA THR A 288 -11.10 -22.13 6.32
C THR A 288 -11.43 -21.55 4.95
N SER A 289 -11.28 -22.31 3.86
CA SER A 289 -11.61 -21.83 2.50
C SER A 289 -13.11 -21.57 2.31
N ASN A 290 -13.96 -22.47 2.82
CA ASN A 290 -15.42 -22.33 2.71
C ASN A 290 -16.00 -21.27 3.66
N GLU A 291 -15.48 -21.15 4.88
CA GLU A 291 -15.94 -20.14 5.84
C GLU A 291 -15.48 -18.73 5.45
N GLN A 292 -14.24 -18.56 4.96
CA GLN A 292 -13.75 -17.23 4.54
C GLN A 292 -14.42 -16.74 3.26
N THR A 293 -14.66 -17.62 2.28
CA THR A 293 -15.35 -17.26 1.03
C THR A 293 -16.83 -16.95 1.31
N ARG A 294 -17.51 -17.72 2.18
CA ARG A 294 -18.91 -17.47 2.54
C ARG A 294 -19.08 -16.27 3.46
N SER A 295 -18.18 -16.06 4.42
CA SER A 295 -18.24 -14.92 5.33
C SER A 295 -17.93 -13.61 4.58
N ALA A 296 -16.91 -13.57 3.73
CA ALA A 296 -16.62 -12.40 2.90
C ALA A 296 -17.76 -12.10 1.90
N ALA A 297 -18.33 -13.13 1.25
CA ALA A 297 -19.46 -12.96 0.35
C ALA A 297 -20.75 -12.51 1.09
N ALA A 298 -21.02 -13.06 2.29
CA ALA A 298 -22.18 -12.68 3.10
C ALA A 298 -22.07 -11.25 3.66
N LEU A 299 -20.86 -10.82 4.02
CA LEU A 299 -20.59 -9.46 4.49
C LEU A 299 -20.71 -8.41 3.36
N MET A 300 -20.37 -8.81 2.12
CA MET A 300 -20.59 -8.00 0.91
C MET A 300 -22.08 -7.94 0.50
N LEU A 301 -22.81 -9.07 0.55
CA LEU A 301 -24.24 -9.14 0.18
C LEU A 301 -25.18 -8.45 1.20
N ASN A 302 -24.85 -8.50 2.49
CA ASN A 302 -25.65 -7.81 3.52
C ASN A 302 -25.53 -6.27 3.46
N ARG A 303 -24.51 -5.73 2.77
CA ARG A 303 -24.35 -4.28 2.56
C ARG A 303 -25.09 -3.76 1.34
N SER A 304 -25.37 -4.60 0.33
CA SER A 304 -26.21 -4.22 -0.83
C SER A 304 -27.71 -4.27 -0.55
N GLY A 305 -28.14 -4.76 0.62
CA GLY A 305 -29.55 -4.91 1.00
C GLY A 305 -30.10 -3.86 1.97
N LYS A 306 -29.35 -2.80 2.28
CA LYS A 306 -29.81 -1.70 3.16
C LYS A 306 -29.72 -0.35 2.44
N SER A 307 -30.58 -0.19 1.44
CA SER A 307 -31.02 1.11 0.96
C SER A 307 -32.54 1.09 0.84
N ASP A 308 -33.23 1.07 1.98
CA ASP A 308 -34.65 1.39 2.04
C ASP A 308 -34.79 2.91 2.02
N ILE A 309 -35.02 3.46 0.83
CA ILE A 309 -35.81 4.69 0.68
C ILE A 309 -37.02 4.34 -0.19
N SER A 310 -38.17 4.45 0.47
CA SER A 310 -39.53 4.23 0.01
C SER A 310 -39.86 4.83 -1.35
N VAL A 311 -40.39 4.00 -2.26
CA VAL A 311 -41.36 4.43 -3.27
C VAL A 311 -42.50 3.42 -3.33
N THR A 312 -43.66 3.88 -2.87
CA THR A 312 -44.98 3.29 -3.06
C THR A 312 -45.29 3.07 -4.53
N GLY A 313 -45.86 1.91 -4.89
CA GLY A 313 -46.47 1.70 -6.20
C GLY A 313 -46.55 0.23 -6.58
N GLU A 314 -47.74 -0.35 -6.46
CA GLU A 314 -48.12 -1.65 -6.99
C GLU A 314 -47.76 -1.80 -8.47
N SER A 315 -47.23 -2.97 -8.89
CA SER A 315 -47.90 -3.86 -9.86
C SER A 315 -46.98 -4.96 -10.43
N SER A 316 -47.51 -6.19 -10.33
CA SER A 316 -47.46 -7.29 -11.31
C SER A 316 -46.13 -7.92 -11.75
N CYS A 317 -45.93 -9.16 -11.30
CA CYS A 317 -45.12 -10.19 -11.96
C CYS A 317 -45.51 -10.36 -13.43
N LYS A 318 -44.54 -10.28 -14.35
CA LYS A 318 -44.49 -11.13 -15.55
C LYS A 318 -43.06 -11.49 -15.94
N ASP A 319 -42.85 -12.80 -16.03
CA ASP A 319 -41.73 -13.47 -16.68
C ASP A 319 -41.36 -12.84 -18.02
N THR A 320 -40.06 -12.72 -18.32
CA THR A 320 -39.56 -13.02 -19.67
C THR A 320 -38.06 -13.31 -19.65
N ASN A 321 -37.73 -14.59 -19.88
CA ASN A 321 -36.46 -15.05 -20.42
C ASN A 321 -36.07 -14.25 -21.67
N LYS A 322 -34.91 -13.58 -21.68
CA LYS A 322 -34.19 -13.22 -22.92
C LYS A 322 -32.68 -13.32 -22.75
N LYS A 323 -32.13 -14.34 -23.41
CA LYS A 323 -30.70 -14.56 -23.72
C LYS A 323 -30.11 -13.32 -24.42
N LEU A 324 -28.92 -12.89 -24.01
CA LEU A 324 -28.05 -11.97 -24.76
C LEU A 324 -26.90 -12.77 -25.40
N PRO A 325 -26.59 -12.56 -26.70
CA PRO A 325 -25.65 -13.41 -27.44
C PRO A 325 -24.20 -12.92 -27.34
N LEU A 326 -23.28 -13.90 -27.27
CA LEU A 326 -21.85 -13.76 -27.47
C LEU A 326 -21.54 -13.35 -28.92
N LYS A 327 -20.75 -12.29 -29.09
CA LYS A 327 -20.29 -11.80 -30.40
C LYS A 327 -18.86 -12.30 -30.63
N GLU A 328 -18.72 -13.39 -31.39
CA GLU A 328 -17.43 -13.89 -31.87
C GLU A 328 -16.82 -12.93 -32.91
N ARG A 329 -15.56 -12.51 -32.68
CA ARG A 329 -14.73 -11.84 -33.69
C ARG A 329 -13.95 -12.88 -34.48
N LYS A 330 -14.34 -13.14 -35.72
CA LYS A 330 -13.53 -13.87 -36.71
C LYS A 330 -12.42 -12.96 -37.23
N LEU A 331 -11.16 -13.33 -36.97
CA LEU A 331 -9.98 -12.83 -37.66
C LEU A 331 -9.87 -13.55 -39.01
N THR A 332 -9.89 -12.80 -40.11
CA THR A 332 -9.61 -13.29 -41.46
C THR A 332 -8.15 -12.99 -41.80
N THR A 333 -7.35 -14.04 -41.95
CA THR A 333 -6.03 -14.00 -42.59
C THR A 333 -6.24 -14.02 -44.10
N LYS A 334 -5.95 -12.89 -44.77
CA LYS A 334 -5.74 -12.83 -46.22
C LYS A 334 -4.27 -13.09 -46.50
N ALA A 335 -3.98 -14.24 -47.11
CA ALA A 335 -2.75 -14.44 -47.86
C ALA A 335 -2.86 -13.69 -49.21
N LYS A 336 -1.80 -12.99 -49.59
CA LYS A 336 -1.56 -12.57 -50.98
C LYS A 336 -0.15 -13.02 -51.36
N ASN A 337 -0.10 -13.71 -52.50
CA ASN A 337 1.07 -13.87 -53.35
C ASN A 337 1.63 -12.52 -53.79
#